data_AF-A0A934KKN4-F1
#
_entry.id   AF-A0A934KKN4-F1
#
_cell.length_a   1.000
_cell.length_b   1.000
_cell.length_c   1.000
_cell.angle_alpha   90.00
_cell.angle_beta   90.00
_cell.angle_gamma   90.00
#
_symmetry.space_group_name_H-M   'P 1'
#
loop_
_entity.id
_entity.type
_entity.pdbx_description
1 polymer ?
#
loop_
_entity_poly.entity_id
_entity_poly.type
_entity_poly.pdbx_seq_one_letter_code
_entity_poly.pdbx_strand_id
1 'polypeptide(L)'
;MAESRPVSGQPISPDASDVTQLPEFSDNVRGKLITMSATIRCLEKQLKVATERKFEFYSDEPQYLGGEDNHPQPLTYISAGVGF
;
A
#
# COMPACT_ATOMS: atom_id res chain seq x y z
N MET A 1 12.12 -29.04 45.11
CA MET A 1 12.17 -27.55 45.12
C MET A 1 12.94 -27.09 43.89
N ALA A 2 12.25 -26.51 42.92
CA ALA A 2 12.80 -25.63 41.89
C ALA A 2 11.61 -24.86 41.30
N GLU A 3 11.51 -23.58 41.62
CA GLU A 3 10.46 -22.66 41.17
C GLU A 3 10.51 -22.45 39.66
N SER A 4 9.36 -22.59 38.99
CA SER A 4 9.15 -22.12 37.63
C SER A 4 8.73 -20.65 37.68
N ARG A 5 9.53 -19.76 37.09
CA ARG A 5 9.16 -18.35 36.89
C ARG A 5 8.27 -18.24 35.65
N PRO A 6 7.14 -17.52 35.69
CA PRO A 6 6.38 -17.24 34.47
C PRO A 6 7.11 -16.18 33.63
N VAL A 7 7.35 -16.48 32.35
CA VAL A 7 7.75 -15.51 31.34
C VAL A 7 6.53 -14.62 31.05
N SER A 8 6.56 -13.39 31.57
CA SER A 8 5.64 -12.32 31.20
C SER A 8 5.96 -11.84 29.79
N GLY A 9 5.45 -12.56 28.79
CA GLY A 9 5.34 -12.05 27.42
C GLY A 9 4.21 -11.02 27.37
N GLN A 10 4.54 -9.75 27.58
CA GLN A 10 3.64 -8.67 27.18
C GLN A 10 3.45 -8.78 25.65
N PRO A 11 2.22 -8.74 25.11
CA PRO A 11 2.04 -8.68 23.67
C PRO A 11 2.69 -7.39 23.18
N ILE A 12 3.63 -7.53 22.24
CA ILE A 12 4.13 -6.43 21.42
C ILE A 12 2.93 -5.86 20.66
N SER A 13 2.36 -4.78 21.18
CA SER A 13 1.49 -3.90 20.42
C SER A 13 2.26 -3.52 19.15
N PRO A 14 1.71 -3.73 17.94
CA PRO A 14 2.30 -3.09 16.78
C PRO A 14 2.18 -1.59 17.02
N ASP A 15 3.31 -0.95 17.32
CA ASP A 15 3.42 0.49 17.27
C ASP A 15 3.14 0.85 15.81
N ALA A 16 1.89 1.21 15.55
CA ALA A 16 1.45 1.79 14.31
C ALA A 16 2.05 3.20 14.26
N SER A 17 3.38 3.25 14.10
CA SER A 17 4.08 4.43 13.62
C SER A 17 3.24 4.99 12.49
N ASP A 18 2.84 6.24 12.66
CA ASP A 18 1.93 6.93 11.76
C ASP A 18 2.54 6.91 10.36
N VAL A 19 2.01 6.03 9.49
CA VAL A 19 2.52 5.81 8.13
C VAL A 19 2.36 7.04 7.23
N THR A 20 1.71 8.10 7.74
CA THR A 20 1.65 9.41 7.07
C THR A 20 2.90 10.25 7.28
N GLN A 21 3.74 9.91 8.27
CA GLN A 21 5.01 10.59 8.51
C GLN A 21 6.10 10.00 7.62
N LEU A 22 6.33 10.65 6.49
CA LEU A 22 7.53 10.38 5.68
C LEU A 22 8.76 10.83 6.49
N PRO A 23 9.84 10.03 6.52
CA PRO A 23 11.08 10.46 7.17
C PRO A 23 11.61 11.73 6.49
N GLU A 24 12.07 12.70 7.28
CA GLU A 24 12.75 13.87 6.74
C GLU A 24 14.05 13.43 6.06
N PHE A 25 14.07 13.47 4.74
CA PHE A 25 15.27 13.16 3.96
C PHE A 25 16.23 14.34 4.04
N SER A 26 17.49 14.07 4.42
CA SER A 26 18.55 15.08 4.43
C SER A 26 18.76 15.69 3.04
N ASP A 27 18.89 17.02 2.97
CA ASP A 27 19.21 17.79 1.76
C ASP A 27 20.51 17.33 1.05
N ASN A 28 21.33 16.49 1.70
CA ASN A 28 22.58 15.95 1.17
C ASN A 28 22.41 14.72 0.26
N VAL A 29 21.18 14.24 0.02
CA VAL A 29 20.93 13.19 -0.98
C VAL A 29 20.96 13.82 -2.37
N ARG A 30 22.02 13.56 -3.14
CA ARG A 30 22.10 13.88 -4.59
C ARG A 30 21.17 12.99 -5.42
N GLY A 31 19.88 13.01 -5.11
CA GLY A 31 18.82 12.31 -5.82
C GLY A 31 17.64 13.24 -5.99
N LYS A 32 17.03 13.26 -7.17
CA LYS A 32 15.78 14.00 -7.37
C LYS A 32 14.68 13.24 -6.63
N LEU A 33 14.11 13.84 -5.59
CA LEU A 33 12.90 13.32 -4.97
C LEU A 33 11.77 13.46 -5.99
N ILE A 34 11.24 12.32 -6.45
CA ILE A 34 10.07 12.27 -7.33
C ILE A 34 8.93 11.68 -6.51
N THR A 35 7.95 12.51 -6.20
CA THR A 35 6.69 12.05 -5.60
C THR A 35 5.73 11.69 -6.72
N MET A 36 5.18 10.48 -6.67
CA MET A 36 4.07 10.05 -7.53
C MET A 36 2.79 10.05 -6.71
N SER A 37 1.72 10.56 -7.29
CA SER A 37 0.38 10.57 -6.69
C SER A 37 -0.64 10.09 -7.71
N ALA A 38 -1.80 9.66 -7.24
CA ALA A 38 -3.00 9.49 -8.05
C ALA A 38 -4.21 9.79 -7.16
N THR A 39 -5.24 10.41 -7.75
CA THR A 39 -6.54 10.54 -7.08
C THR A 39 -7.34 9.28 -7.35
N ILE A 40 -7.77 8.60 -6.28
CA ILE A 40 -8.46 7.30 -6.37
C ILE A 40 -9.89 7.45 -5.87
N ARG A 41 -10.85 6.95 -6.66
CA ARG A 41 -12.24 6.75 -6.25
C ARG A 41 -12.54 5.27 -6.19
N CYS A 42 -13.04 4.80 -5.06
CA CYS A 42 -13.64 3.47 -4.94
C CYS A 42 -15.09 3.55 -5.42
N LEU A 43 -15.45 2.71 -6.38
CA LEU A 43 -16.81 2.55 -6.86
C LEU A 43 -17.46 1.35 -6.15
N GLU A 44 -18.41 0.70 -6.81
CA GLU A 44 -19.05 -0.50 -6.28
C GLU A 44 -18.07 -1.69 -6.23
N LYS A 45 -18.28 -2.58 -5.25
CA LYS A 45 -17.49 -3.81 -5.08
C LYS A 45 -16.00 -3.49 -4.89
N GLN A 46 -15.12 -4.10 -5.68
CA GLN A 46 -13.69 -3.84 -5.67
C GLN A 46 -13.21 -2.95 -6.82
N LEU A 47 -14.12 -2.35 -7.58
CA LEU A 47 -13.79 -1.46 -8.69
C LEU A 47 -13.23 -0.13 -8.17
N LYS A 48 -12.07 0.26 -8.68
CA LYS A 48 -11.39 1.51 -8.34
C LYS A 48 -11.03 2.24 -9.63
N VAL A 49 -11.18 3.56 -9.63
CA VAL A 49 -10.75 4.44 -10.73
C VAL A 49 -9.70 5.38 -10.19
N ALA A 50 -8.53 5.36 -10.82
CA ALA A 50 -7.42 6.24 -10.50
C ALA A 50 -7.19 7.23 -11.63
N THR A 51 -6.99 8.50 -11.28
CA THR A 51 -6.67 9.56 -12.23
C THR A 51 -5.35 10.24 -11.82
N GLU A 52 -4.43 10.38 -12.77
CA GLU A 52 -3.20 11.16 -12.63
C GLU A 52 -2.87 11.84 -13.97
N ARG A 53 -2.88 13.18 -13.98
CA ARG A 53 -2.65 14.03 -15.16
C ARG A 53 -3.55 13.65 -16.36
N LYS A 54 -2.99 12.94 -17.34
CA LYS A 54 -3.64 12.55 -18.61
C LYS A 54 -4.10 11.09 -18.59
N PHE A 55 -3.86 10.37 -17.51
CA PHE A 55 -4.17 8.97 -17.37
C PHE A 55 -5.36 8.79 -16.46
N GLU A 56 -6.31 7.98 -16.92
CA GLU A 56 -7.36 7.37 -16.11
C GLU A 56 -7.21 5.87 -16.29
N PHE A 57 -7.18 5.13 -15.19
CA PHE A 57 -7.10 3.68 -15.23
C PHE A 57 -8.00 3.07 -14.17
N TYR A 58 -8.48 1.88 -14.49
CA TYR A 58 -9.42 1.11 -13.70
C TYR A 58 -8.70 -0.07 -13.09
N SER A 59 -9.04 -0.41 -11.86
CA SER A 59 -8.57 -1.63 -11.21
C SER A 59 -9.73 -2.36 -10.57
N ASP A 60 -9.77 -3.67 -10.75
CA ASP A 60 -10.80 -4.54 -10.20
C ASP A 60 -10.14 -5.81 -9.66
N GLU A 61 -10.69 -6.33 -8.58
CA GLU A 61 -10.20 -7.57 -7.99
C GLU A 61 -10.98 -8.76 -8.55
N PRO A 62 -10.45 -9.98 -8.46
CA PRO A 62 -11.19 -11.18 -8.83
C PRO A 62 -12.38 -11.44 -7.89
N GLN A 63 -13.29 -12.30 -8.34
CA GLN A 63 -14.53 -12.64 -7.64
C GLN A 63 -14.31 -13.16 -6.21
N TYR A 64 -13.25 -13.93 -5.96
CA TYR A 64 -12.94 -14.45 -4.62
C TYR A 64 -12.50 -13.36 -3.62
N LEU A 65 -12.21 -12.14 -4.09
CA LEU A 65 -11.94 -10.94 -3.27
C LEU A 65 -13.12 -9.94 -3.32
N GLY A 66 -14.23 -10.31 -3.95
CA GLY A 66 -15.44 -9.49 -4.04
C GLY A 66 -15.42 -8.45 -5.16
N GLY A 67 -14.56 -8.60 -6.18
CA GLY A 67 -14.63 -7.82 -7.42
C GLY A 67 -15.23 -8.61 -8.58
N GLU A 68 -15.15 -8.05 -9.79
CA GLU A 68 -15.76 -8.64 -10.99
C GLU A 68 -14.74 -9.08 -12.05
N ASP A 69 -13.44 -8.91 -11.78
CA ASP A 69 -12.33 -9.25 -12.70
C ASP A 69 -12.43 -8.57 -14.08
N ASN A 70 -13.09 -7.40 -14.17
CA ASN A 70 -13.26 -6.68 -15.45
C ASN A 70 -12.04 -5.83 -15.84
N HIS A 71 -11.13 -5.59 -14.90
CA HIS A 71 -9.96 -4.75 -15.07
C HIS A 71 -8.75 -5.36 -14.33
N PRO A 72 -7.51 -4.99 -14.70
CA PRO A 72 -6.32 -5.50 -14.03
C PRO A 72 -6.30 -5.22 -12.52
N GLN A 73 -5.79 -6.19 -11.76
CA GLN A 73 -5.57 -6.02 -10.32
C GLN A 73 -4.51 -4.94 -10.05
N PRO A 74 -4.54 -4.27 -8.87
CA PRO A 74 -3.60 -3.20 -8.56
C PRO A 74 -2.13 -3.63 -8.69
N LEU A 75 -1.83 -4.87 -8.28
CA LEU A 75 -0.47 -5.41 -8.35
C LEU A 75 0.04 -5.51 -9.80
N THR A 76 -0.84 -5.76 -10.78
CA THR A 76 -0.47 -5.81 -12.20
C THR A 76 0.14 -4.47 -12.66
N TYR A 77 -0.42 -3.35 -12.22
CA TYR A 77 0.11 -2.02 -12.54
C TYR A 77 1.47 -1.76 -11.90
N ILE A 78 1.66 -2.18 -10.64
CA ILE A 78 2.94 -2.05 -9.94
C ILE A 78 4.00 -2.90 -10.64
N SER A 79 3.69 -4.16 -10.96
CA SER A 79 4.61 -5.06 -11.66
C SER A 79 4.99 -4.51 -13.03
N ALA A 80 4.03 -4.00 -13.79
CA ALA A 80 4.30 -3.37 -15.09
C ALA A 80 5.22 -2.14 -14.91
N GLY A 81 4.93 -1.26 -13.97
CA GLY A 81 5.73 -0.06 -13.71
C GLY A 81 7.17 -0.34 -13.27
N VAL A 82 7.42 -1.44 -12.56
CA VAL A 82 8.78 -1.89 -12.20
C VAL A 82 9.50 -2.51 -13.41
N GLY A 83 8.78 -3.14 -14.33
CA GLY A 83 9.35 -3.87 -15.47
C GLY A 83 9.69 -3.02 -16.71
N PHE A 84 9.13 -1.81 -16.85
CA PHE A 84 9.45 -0.86 -17.92
C PHE A 84 10.79 -0.16 -17.71
#